data_AF-A0A6P5FQZ8-F1
#
_entry.id   AF-A0A6P5FQZ8-F1
#
_cell.length_a   1.000
_cell.length_b   1.000
_cell.length_c   1.000
_cell.angle_alpha   90.00
_cell.angle_beta   90.00
_cell.angle_gamma   90.00
#
_symmetry.space_group_name_H-M   'P 1'
#
loop_
_entity.id
_entity.type
_entity.pdbx_description
1 polymer ?
#
loop_
_entity_poly.entity_id
_entity_poly.type
_entity_poly.pdbx_seq_one_letter_code
_entity_poly.pdbx_strand_id
1 'polypeptide(L)'
;MAGARISAVVLDLDGTLLDTERATRGILGEFLAMYGKVPDLEKEEKRLGQMHKESAAEIVRDYELPMSGEEFSEAIMPLYKERWPQAKPLPGVNRLIRHLHKHGIPLGLASNSIRKYIETKLSHHKDWKESFSVILGGDDVNHGKPSPDIFLEAAKRLGADSSSCLVIEDSVVGVRAAKASGAKVVAVPSLQSQVENYSIANSVLHSLLEFQPELWGLPPFEDWVQNTLPIEPLLVRDLFGEVVSDAILSVNTENCSCESLPDQLWGVLFGWAKLEKHGTYKMVASIGWDLSLGIPKRVMRLSLLDPIENFKGELLHLLLVGYIRKLQNEENMSEALKISEEDESIARAALDLPVFAHHANNLLFE
;
A
#
# COMPACT_ATOMS: atom_id res chain seq x y z
N MET A 1 -21.90 22.93 -6.96
CA MET A 1 -21.42 23.54 -5.71
C MET A 1 -19.93 23.27 -5.64
N ALA A 2 -19.08 24.30 -5.71
CA ALA A 2 -17.64 24.12 -5.50
C ALA A 2 -17.46 23.56 -4.08
N GLY A 3 -16.94 22.33 -3.96
CA GLY A 3 -16.70 21.71 -2.66
C GLY A 3 -15.77 22.59 -1.83
N ALA A 4 -15.98 22.63 -0.51
CA ALA A 4 -15.09 23.33 0.40
C ALA A 4 -13.65 22.86 0.18
N ARG A 5 -12.72 23.82 0.03
CA ARG A 5 -11.29 23.56 -0.17
C ARG A 5 -10.72 22.84 1.05
N ILE A 6 -10.00 21.75 0.86
CA ILE A 6 -9.33 21.03 1.95
C ILE A 6 -8.25 21.93 2.56
N SER A 7 -8.25 22.04 3.89
CA SER A 7 -7.30 22.85 4.66
C SER A 7 -6.32 22.02 5.50
N ALA A 8 -6.58 20.72 5.69
CA ALA A 8 -5.73 19.81 6.42
C ALA A 8 -5.90 18.37 5.91
N VAL A 9 -4.86 17.55 6.04
CA VAL A 9 -4.90 16.13 5.68
C VAL A 9 -4.57 15.28 6.91
N VAL A 10 -5.37 14.24 7.16
CA VAL A 10 -5.13 13.27 8.23
C VAL A 10 -4.92 11.90 7.60
N LEU A 11 -3.82 11.25 7.91
CA LEU A 11 -3.43 9.96 7.37
C LEU A 11 -3.62 8.88 8.45
N ASP A 12 -4.22 7.75 8.11
CA ASP A 12 -4.03 6.52 8.90
C ASP A 12 -2.56 6.04 8.79
N LEU A 13 -2.17 4.98 9.49
CA LEU A 13 -0.82 4.44 9.50
C LEU A 13 -0.74 3.02 8.93
N ASP A 14 -1.50 2.09 9.51
CA ASP A 14 -1.32 0.65 9.37
C ASP A 14 -2.12 0.17 8.16
N GLY A 15 -1.45 -0.21 7.07
CA GLY A 15 -2.13 -0.52 5.80
C GLY A 15 -2.41 0.70 4.92
N THR A 16 -2.22 1.92 5.43
CA THR A 16 -2.32 3.17 4.66
C THR A 16 -0.95 3.78 4.32
N LEU A 17 -0.09 3.97 5.33
CA LEU A 17 1.26 4.52 5.12
C LEU A 17 2.32 3.42 5.14
N LEU A 18 2.15 2.43 6.00
CA LEU A 18 3.09 1.32 6.19
C LEU A 18 2.43 -0.01 5.86
N ASP A 19 3.19 -0.88 5.19
CA ASP A 19 2.80 -2.26 4.92
C ASP A 19 3.01 -3.14 6.16
N THR A 20 2.25 -2.84 7.22
CA THR A 20 2.36 -3.53 8.52
C THR A 20 1.78 -4.93 8.49
N GLU A 21 0.74 -5.15 7.68
CA GLU A 21 0.13 -6.46 7.51
C GLU A 21 1.15 -7.45 6.94
N ARG A 22 1.89 -7.08 5.89
CA ARG A 22 2.95 -7.95 5.38
C ARG A 22 4.08 -8.13 6.36
N ALA A 23 4.53 -7.04 7.01
CA ALA A 23 5.64 -7.11 7.96
C ALA A 23 5.35 -8.07 9.12
N THR A 24 4.09 -8.17 9.52
CA THR A 24 3.66 -8.94 10.70
C THR A 24 2.93 -10.24 10.36
N ARG A 25 2.79 -10.54 9.08
CA ARG A 25 2.22 -11.78 8.55
C ARG A 25 2.91 -13.00 9.16
N GLY A 26 2.12 -13.98 9.59
CA GLY A 26 2.60 -15.22 10.18
C GLY A 26 2.76 -15.19 11.70
N ILE A 27 2.91 -14.01 12.34
CA ILE A 27 3.08 -13.92 13.81
C ILE A 27 1.93 -14.60 14.55
N LEU A 28 0.68 -14.30 14.15
CA LEU A 28 -0.48 -14.92 14.79
C LEU A 28 -0.50 -16.44 14.54
N GLY A 29 -0.10 -16.91 13.36
CA GLY A 29 -0.02 -18.33 13.04
C GLY A 29 1.02 -19.06 13.89
N GLU A 30 2.21 -18.47 14.03
CA GLU A 30 3.27 -18.97 14.91
C GLU A 30 2.79 -19.03 16.37
N PHE A 31 2.08 -17.98 16.82
CA PHE A 31 1.54 -17.93 18.18
C PHE A 31 0.48 -19.00 18.41
N LEU A 32 -0.50 -19.11 17.52
CA LEU A 32 -1.61 -20.08 17.60
C LEU A 32 -1.12 -21.53 17.49
N ALA A 33 -0.05 -21.79 16.76
CA ALA A 33 0.54 -23.12 16.65
C ALA A 33 1.00 -23.68 18.01
N MET A 34 1.44 -22.82 18.94
CA MET A 34 1.79 -23.22 20.31
C MET A 34 0.60 -23.81 21.10
N TYR A 35 -0.62 -23.51 20.66
CA TYR A 35 -1.87 -24.01 21.23
C TYR A 35 -2.58 -25.04 20.34
N GLY A 36 -1.92 -25.51 19.27
CA GLY A 36 -2.49 -26.46 18.32
C GLY A 36 -3.63 -25.87 17.47
N LYS A 37 -3.63 -24.55 17.26
CA LYS A 37 -4.63 -23.81 16.49
C LYS A 37 -4.02 -23.28 15.18
N VAL A 38 -4.87 -22.99 14.19
CA VAL A 38 -4.47 -22.43 12.88
C VAL A 38 -5.31 -21.17 12.62
N PRO A 39 -4.72 -20.07 12.11
CA PRO A 39 -5.47 -18.87 11.75
C PRO A 39 -6.59 -19.15 10.76
N ASP A 40 -7.72 -18.49 10.98
CA ASP A 40 -8.88 -18.45 10.09
C ASP A 40 -8.88 -17.11 9.34
N LEU A 41 -8.62 -17.17 8.03
CA LEU A 41 -8.47 -15.98 7.19
C LEU A 41 -9.71 -15.07 7.25
N GLU A 42 -10.92 -15.61 7.23
CA GLU A 42 -12.14 -14.79 7.26
C GLU A 42 -12.30 -14.04 8.59
N LYS A 43 -11.82 -14.63 9.69
CA LYS A 43 -11.81 -13.95 10.99
C LYS A 43 -10.76 -12.86 11.03
N GLU A 44 -9.58 -13.09 10.48
CA GLU A 44 -8.52 -12.08 10.42
C GLU A 44 -8.93 -10.87 9.57
N GLU A 45 -9.52 -11.09 8.39
CA GLU A 45 -9.99 -9.99 7.52
C GLU A 45 -11.06 -9.10 8.19
N LYS A 46 -11.86 -9.66 9.10
CA LYS A 46 -12.89 -8.91 9.87
C LYS A 46 -12.29 -8.05 10.98
N ARG A 47 -11.05 -8.31 11.40
CA ARG A 47 -10.36 -7.57 12.47
C ARG A 47 -9.52 -6.41 11.97
N LEU A 48 -9.38 -6.25 10.66
CA LEU A 48 -8.60 -5.14 10.08
C LEU A 48 -9.10 -3.77 10.53
N GLY A 49 -8.15 -2.92 10.92
CA GLY A 49 -8.40 -1.57 11.41
C GLY A 49 -9.03 -1.49 12.82
N GLN A 50 -9.32 -2.61 13.49
CA GLN A 50 -9.87 -2.60 14.85
C GLN A 50 -8.85 -2.12 15.90
N MET A 51 -9.36 -1.76 17.08
CA MET A 51 -8.51 -1.51 18.24
C MET A 51 -7.82 -2.80 18.69
N HIS A 52 -6.53 -2.73 19.03
CA HIS A 52 -5.76 -3.91 19.46
C HIS A 52 -6.42 -4.66 20.62
N LYS A 53 -6.99 -3.93 21.60
CA LYS A 53 -7.66 -4.54 22.76
C LYS A 53 -8.90 -5.35 22.37
N GLU A 54 -9.68 -4.86 21.40
CA GLU A 54 -10.87 -5.54 20.89
C GLU A 54 -10.46 -6.79 20.12
N SER A 55 -9.50 -6.66 19.20
CA SER A 55 -8.96 -7.77 18.43
C SER A 55 -8.34 -8.86 19.32
N ALA A 56 -7.63 -8.50 20.40
CA ALA A 56 -7.05 -9.45 21.34
C ALA A 56 -8.12 -10.30 22.06
N ALA A 57 -9.19 -9.64 22.54
CA ALA A 57 -10.31 -10.34 23.18
C ALA A 57 -11.05 -11.27 22.20
N GLU A 58 -11.23 -10.83 20.95
CA GLU A 58 -11.83 -11.65 19.90
C GLU A 58 -10.97 -12.85 19.53
N ILE A 59 -9.65 -12.69 19.38
CA ILE A 59 -8.71 -13.79 19.10
C ILE A 59 -8.77 -14.85 20.20
N VAL A 60 -8.66 -14.44 21.46
CA VAL A 60 -8.74 -15.35 22.61
C VAL A 60 -10.03 -16.17 22.58
N ARG A 61 -11.16 -15.51 22.33
CA ARG A 61 -12.47 -16.16 22.26
C ARG A 61 -12.60 -17.08 21.05
N ASP A 62 -12.19 -16.61 19.87
CA ASP A 62 -12.41 -17.30 18.59
C ASP A 62 -11.55 -18.54 18.41
N TYR A 63 -10.40 -18.60 19.09
CA TYR A 63 -9.50 -19.75 19.11
C TYR A 63 -9.52 -20.52 20.43
N GLU A 64 -10.35 -20.10 21.40
CA GLU A 64 -10.51 -20.72 22.72
C GLU A 64 -9.17 -20.83 23.48
N LEU A 65 -8.41 -19.74 23.51
CA LEU A 65 -7.11 -19.71 24.17
C LEU A 65 -7.27 -19.71 25.70
N PRO A 66 -6.42 -20.42 26.45
CA PRO A 66 -6.50 -20.50 27.91
C PRO A 66 -5.85 -19.29 28.60
N MET A 67 -6.19 -18.08 28.18
CA MET A 67 -5.67 -16.82 28.71
C MET A 67 -6.67 -15.67 28.49
N SER A 68 -6.47 -14.54 29.17
CA SER A 68 -7.22 -13.30 28.94
C SER A 68 -6.70 -12.52 27.71
N GLY A 69 -7.48 -11.56 27.23
CA GLY A 69 -7.06 -10.68 26.13
C GLY A 69 -5.80 -9.86 26.50
N GLU A 70 -5.72 -9.41 27.76
CA GLU A 70 -4.55 -8.72 28.28
C GLU A 70 -3.30 -9.62 28.29
N GLU A 71 -3.40 -10.86 28.79
CA GLU A 71 -2.29 -11.82 28.77
C GLU A 71 -1.86 -12.17 27.34
N PHE A 72 -2.82 -12.33 26.41
CA PHE A 72 -2.53 -12.54 25.00
C PHE A 72 -1.75 -11.36 24.40
N SER A 73 -2.22 -10.12 24.64
CA SER A 73 -1.55 -8.90 24.21
C SER A 73 -0.13 -8.83 24.76
N GLU A 74 0.08 -9.07 26.05
CA GLU A 74 1.42 -9.06 26.66
C GLU A 74 2.36 -10.10 26.02
N ALA A 75 1.84 -11.27 25.68
CA ALA A 75 2.61 -12.36 25.09
C ALA A 75 2.97 -12.12 23.61
N ILE A 76 2.04 -11.60 22.80
CA ILE A 76 2.23 -11.49 21.34
C ILE A 76 2.91 -10.18 20.92
N MET A 77 2.75 -9.10 21.69
CA MET A 77 3.26 -7.77 21.29
C MET A 77 4.78 -7.66 21.12
N PRO A 78 5.63 -8.39 21.87
CA PRO A 78 7.07 -8.42 21.59
C PRO A 78 7.39 -8.92 20.17
N LEU A 79 6.66 -9.91 19.67
CA LEU A 79 6.84 -10.47 18.32
C LEU A 79 6.50 -9.42 17.26
N TYR A 80 5.40 -8.69 17.44
CA TYR A 80 5.03 -7.58 16.55
C TYR A 80 6.08 -6.46 16.53
N LYS A 81 6.59 -6.07 17.70
CA LYS A 81 7.61 -5.01 17.81
C LYS A 81 8.90 -5.35 17.10
N GLU A 82 9.31 -6.61 17.12
CA GLU A 82 10.51 -7.09 16.42
C GLU A 82 10.36 -6.98 14.89
N ARG A 83 9.13 -7.10 14.38
CA ARG A 83 8.83 -7.09 12.95
C ARG A 83 8.50 -5.71 12.38
N TRP A 84 7.96 -4.78 13.16
CA TRP A 84 7.61 -3.43 12.67
C TRP A 84 8.75 -2.65 11.97
N PRO A 85 10.04 -2.77 12.35
CA PRO A 85 11.13 -2.15 11.59
C PRO A 85 11.22 -2.60 10.13
N GLN A 86 10.60 -3.74 9.78
CA GLN A 86 10.55 -4.29 8.42
C GLN A 86 9.38 -3.74 7.61
N ALA A 87 8.43 -3.02 8.24
CA ALA A 87 7.31 -2.41 7.54
C ALA A 87 7.81 -1.28 6.63
N LYS A 88 7.56 -1.43 5.33
CA LYS A 88 7.99 -0.44 4.33
C LYS A 88 6.86 0.55 4.04
N PRO A 89 7.19 1.79 3.65
CA PRO A 89 6.20 2.70 3.09
C PRO A 89 5.48 2.08 1.89
N LEU A 90 4.17 2.26 1.83
CA LEU A 90 3.37 1.85 0.68
C LEU A 90 3.64 2.75 -0.54
N PRO A 91 3.36 2.27 -1.77
CA PRO A 91 3.66 3.02 -2.99
C PRO A 91 3.02 4.42 -2.99
N GLY A 92 3.84 5.47 -3.16
CA GLY A 92 3.38 6.87 -3.21
C GLY A 92 3.33 7.59 -1.85
N VAL A 93 3.54 6.90 -0.73
CA VAL A 93 3.43 7.48 0.63
C VAL A 93 4.44 8.60 0.89
N ASN A 94 5.73 8.33 0.69
CA ASN A 94 6.76 9.34 0.95
C ASN A 94 6.61 10.56 0.04
N ARG A 95 6.21 10.33 -1.21
CA ARG A 95 5.89 11.38 -2.19
C ARG A 95 4.78 12.28 -1.65
N LEU A 96 3.67 11.68 -1.20
CA LEU A 96 2.55 12.41 -0.63
C LEU A 96 2.95 13.23 0.61
N ILE A 97 3.59 12.60 1.60
CA ILE A 97 3.99 13.26 2.84
C ILE A 97 4.94 14.42 2.55
N ARG A 98 5.99 14.19 1.76
CA ARG A 98 6.98 15.22 1.39
C ARG A 98 6.33 16.38 0.65
N HIS A 99 5.42 16.10 -0.29
CA HIS A 99 4.70 17.11 -1.06
C HIS A 99 3.84 17.99 -0.17
N LEU A 100 2.97 17.37 0.64
CA LEU A 100 2.07 18.12 1.54
C LEU A 100 2.86 18.95 2.57
N HIS A 101 3.93 18.38 3.14
CA HIS A 101 4.82 19.09 4.05
C HIS A 101 5.54 20.27 3.37
N LYS A 102 6.12 20.06 2.17
CA LYS A 102 6.78 21.13 1.36
C LYS A 102 5.84 22.31 1.12
N HIS A 103 4.55 22.05 0.88
CA HIS A 103 3.55 23.06 0.62
C HIS A 103 2.89 23.64 1.89
N GLY A 104 3.34 23.25 3.09
CA GLY A 104 2.82 23.77 4.35
C GLY A 104 1.38 23.35 4.63
N ILE A 105 0.92 22.23 4.07
CA ILE A 105 -0.40 21.68 4.37
C ILE A 105 -0.34 21.03 5.76
N PRO A 106 -1.21 21.40 6.71
CA PRO A 106 -1.28 20.75 8.02
C PRO A 106 -1.51 19.24 7.88
N LEU A 107 -0.59 18.45 8.44
CA LEU A 107 -0.60 16.99 8.40
C LEU A 107 -0.85 16.39 9.79
N GLY A 108 -1.86 15.53 9.89
CA GLY A 108 -2.12 14.68 11.04
C GLY A 108 -1.88 13.20 10.72
N LEU A 109 -1.46 12.43 11.72
CA LEU A 109 -1.50 10.97 11.72
C LEU A 109 -2.49 10.52 12.80
N ALA A 110 -3.42 9.62 12.46
CA ALA A 110 -4.41 9.09 13.39
C ALA A 110 -4.56 7.57 13.21
N SER A 111 -4.22 6.77 14.22
CA SER A 111 -4.28 5.30 14.16
C SER A 111 -4.96 4.71 15.40
N ASN A 112 -5.62 3.55 15.25
CA ASN A 112 -6.13 2.76 16.38
C ASN A 112 -5.01 2.08 17.20
N SER A 113 -3.77 2.07 16.70
CA SER A 113 -2.59 1.72 17.49
C SER A 113 -2.41 2.71 18.65
N ILE A 114 -1.87 2.25 19.78
CA ILE A 114 -1.48 3.16 20.87
C ILE A 114 -0.25 3.99 20.50
N ARG A 115 -0.09 5.15 21.13
CA ARG A 115 0.98 6.11 20.84
C ARG A 115 2.38 5.49 20.84
N LYS A 116 2.68 4.66 21.84
CA LYS A 116 3.97 3.96 21.96
C LYS A 116 4.28 3.07 20.73
N TYR A 117 3.26 2.44 20.16
CA TYR A 117 3.41 1.54 19.02
C TYR A 117 3.57 2.32 17.72
N ILE A 118 2.81 3.42 17.57
CA ILE A 118 3.01 4.38 16.48
C ILE A 118 4.45 4.87 16.47
N GLU A 119 4.98 5.31 17.61
CA GLU A 119 6.36 5.82 17.70
C GLU A 119 7.41 4.76 17.34
N THR A 120 7.17 3.49 17.69
CA THR A 120 8.05 2.37 17.31
C THR A 120 8.03 2.11 15.81
N LYS A 121 6.84 2.16 15.19
CA LYS A 121 6.68 2.02 13.73
C LYS A 121 7.36 3.17 13.01
N LEU A 122 7.17 4.41 13.48
CA LEU A 122 7.76 5.61 12.88
C LEU A 122 9.28 5.73 13.03
N SER A 123 9.89 5.10 14.05
CA SER A 123 11.31 5.36 14.38
C SER A 123 12.31 4.95 13.29
N HIS A 124 11.89 4.16 12.31
CA HIS A 124 12.72 3.69 11.20
C HIS A 124 12.49 4.50 9.90
N HIS A 125 11.56 5.47 9.92
CA HIS A 125 11.22 6.30 8.77
C HIS A 125 11.70 7.73 8.97
N LYS A 126 12.82 8.04 8.31
CA LYS A 126 13.45 9.35 8.39
C LYS A 126 12.49 10.45 7.95
N ASP A 127 12.48 11.56 8.70
CA ASP A 127 11.73 12.79 8.43
C ASP A 127 10.19 12.67 8.55
N TRP A 128 9.66 11.48 8.87
CA TRP A 128 8.20 11.29 9.01
C TRP A 128 7.67 12.02 10.24
N LYS A 129 8.30 11.83 11.40
CA LYS A 129 7.81 12.40 12.67
C LYS A 129 7.74 13.93 12.59
N GLU A 130 8.71 14.54 11.93
CA GLU A 130 8.81 15.99 11.72
C GLU A 130 7.79 16.51 10.71
N SER A 131 7.31 15.65 9.81
CA SER A 131 6.31 16.03 8.81
C SER A 131 4.89 16.17 9.38
N PHE A 132 4.59 15.50 10.50
CA PHE A 132 3.27 15.52 11.13
C PHE A 132 3.18 16.59 12.23
N SER A 133 2.24 17.53 12.08
CA SER A 133 1.92 18.51 13.12
C SER A 133 1.20 17.86 14.31
N VAL A 134 0.45 16.80 14.03
CA VAL A 134 -0.32 16.05 15.02
C VAL A 134 -0.14 14.56 14.75
N ILE A 135 0.11 13.80 15.81
CA ILE A 135 0.08 12.34 15.78
C ILE A 135 -0.90 11.95 16.90
N LEU A 136 -1.79 11.00 16.66
CA LEU A 136 -2.76 10.48 17.62
C LEU A 136 -2.81 8.96 17.56
N GLY A 137 -2.78 8.32 18.73
CA GLY A 137 -3.11 6.91 18.91
C GLY A 137 -4.52 6.71 19.46
N GLY A 138 -4.96 5.45 19.48
CA GLY A 138 -6.25 5.07 20.06
C GLY A 138 -6.35 5.37 21.56
N ASP A 139 -5.20 5.52 22.25
CA ASP A 139 -5.08 5.93 23.64
C ASP A 139 -5.14 7.46 23.87
N ASP A 140 -5.17 8.26 22.80
CA ASP A 140 -5.36 9.72 22.87
C ASP A 140 -6.84 10.14 22.88
N VAL A 141 -7.78 9.20 22.72
CA VAL A 141 -9.23 9.44 22.64
C VAL A 141 -10.05 8.46 23.47
N ASN A 142 -11.31 8.81 23.74
CA ASN A 142 -12.20 7.95 24.52
C ASN A 142 -12.63 6.69 23.75
N HIS A 143 -12.90 6.82 22.46
CA HIS A 143 -13.31 5.73 21.58
C HIS A 143 -12.49 5.75 20.29
N GLY A 144 -11.84 4.63 19.95
CA GLY A 144 -11.15 4.47 18.68
C GLY A 144 -12.11 4.36 17.49
N LYS A 145 -11.56 4.23 16.28
CA LYS A 145 -12.33 3.96 15.06
C LYS A 145 -13.12 2.66 15.27
N PRO A 146 -14.42 2.59 14.92
CA PRO A 146 -15.14 3.46 13.98
C PRO A 146 -15.77 4.73 14.59
N SER A 147 -15.52 5.05 15.86
CA SER A 147 -15.93 6.34 16.44
C SER A 147 -15.19 7.49 15.74
N PRO A 148 -15.83 8.66 15.54
CA PRO A 148 -15.18 9.80 14.90
C PRO A 148 -14.14 10.51 15.77
N ASP A 149 -14.05 10.18 17.07
CA ASP A 149 -13.30 10.91 18.10
C ASP A 149 -11.86 11.23 17.66
N ILE A 150 -11.14 10.26 17.07
CA ILE A 150 -9.74 10.44 16.67
C ILE A 150 -9.57 11.45 15.54
N PHE A 151 -10.49 11.50 14.58
CA PHE A 151 -10.44 12.45 13.47
C PHE A 151 -10.95 13.84 13.88
N LEU A 152 -11.92 13.91 14.80
CA LEU A 152 -12.36 15.16 15.41
C LEU A 152 -11.24 15.82 16.23
N GLU A 153 -10.54 15.02 17.05
CA GLU A 153 -9.40 15.51 17.82
C GLU A 153 -8.21 15.87 16.92
N ALA A 154 -7.95 15.10 15.85
CA ALA A 154 -6.94 15.46 14.85
C ALA A 154 -7.23 16.82 14.21
N ALA A 155 -8.45 17.02 13.70
CA ALA A 155 -8.87 18.28 13.07
C ALA A 155 -8.72 19.46 14.04
N LYS A 156 -9.20 19.30 15.28
CA LYS A 156 -9.06 20.30 16.34
C LYS A 156 -7.60 20.67 16.62
N ARG A 157 -6.70 19.69 16.77
CA ARG A 157 -5.27 19.96 17.02
C ARG A 157 -4.55 20.55 15.81
N LEU A 158 -5.04 20.29 14.60
CA LEU A 158 -4.56 20.92 13.36
C LEU A 158 -5.14 22.32 13.14
N GLY A 159 -6.06 22.79 14.00
CA GLY A 159 -6.73 24.08 13.86
C GLY A 159 -7.68 24.14 12.66
N ALA A 160 -8.21 22.99 12.23
CA ALA A 160 -9.13 22.87 11.10
C ALA A 160 -10.52 22.42 11.53
N ASP A 161 -11.54 22.78 10.75
CA ASP A 161 -12.85 22.14 10.87
C ASP A 161 -12.80 20.76 10.21
N SER A 162 -13.39 19.74 10.85
CA SER A 162 -13.36 18.37 10.33
C SER A 162 -13.93 18.26 8.91
N SER A 163 -14.95 19.06 8.56
CA SER A 163 -15.51 19.09 7.20
C SER A 163 -14.57 19.65 6.12
N SER A 164 -13.49 20.33 6.54
CA SER A 164 -12.41 20.82 5.68
C SER A 164 -11.15 19.92 5.73
N CYS A 165 -11.22 18.78 6.43
CA CYS A 165 -10.16 17.79 6.43
C CYS A 165 -10.38 16.73 5.34
N LEU A 166 -9.26 16.25 4.79
CA LEU A 166 -9.22 15.04 3.98
C LEU A 166 -8.56 13.92 4.78
N VAL A 167 -9.28 12.82 4.98
CA VAL A 167 -8.74 11.59 5.57
C VAL A 167 -8.30 10.65 4.46
N ILE A 168 -7.17 9.98 4.63
CA ILE A 168 -6.75 8.85 3.79
C ILE A 168 -6.68 7.61 4.66
N GLU A 169 -7.36 6.55 4.25
CA GLU A 169 -7.65 5.35 5.05
C GLU A 169 -7.72 4.09 4.19
N ASP A 170 -7.32 2.95 4.73
CA ASP A 170 -7.34 1.65 4.04
C ASP A 170 -8.38 0.68 4.59
N SER A 171 -9.00 1.00 5.73
CA SER A 171 -9.93 0.10 6.43
C SER A 171 -11.38 0.61 6.41
N VAL A 172 -12.35 -0.30 6.33
CA VAL A 172 -13.79 0.07 6.42
C VAL A 172 -14.10 0.74 7.77
N VAL A 173 -13.46 0.27 8.85
CA VAL A 173 -13.58 0.82 10.20
C VAL A 173 -13.15 2.29 10.23
N GLY A 174 -11.99 2.60 9.65
CA GLY A 174 -11.47 3.94 9.60
C GLY A 174 -12.21 4.86 8.63
N VAL A 175 -12.64 4.36 7.47
CA VAL A 175 -13.52 5.11 6.57
C VAL A 175 -14.83 5.49 7.25
N ARG A 176 -15.44 4.58 8.02
CA ARG A 176 -16.65 4.90 8.81
C ARG A 176 -16.41 6.01 9.83
N ALA A 177 -15.29 5.95 10.57
CA ALA A 177 -14.90 7.00 11.52
C ALA A 177 -14.69 8.35 10.83
N ALA A 178 -13.99 8.37 9.69
CA ALA A 178 -13.75 9.57 8.90
C ALA A 178 -15.07 10.21 8.45
N LYS A 179 -15.99 9.40 7.89
CA LYS A 179 -17.31 9.86 7.48
C LYS A 179 -18.14 10.38 8.65
N ALA A 180 -18.12 9.69 9.79
CA ALA A 180 -18.83 10.10 10.99
C ALA A 180 -18.31 11.42 11.58
N SER A 181 -17.03 11.76 11.35
CA SER A 181 -16.45 13.04 11.78
C SER A 181 -16.88 14.24 10.93
N GLY A 182 -17.41 13.98 9.73
CA GLY A 182 -17.76 15.01 8.74
C GLY A 182 -16.67 15.27 7.71
N ALA A 183 -15.48 14.68 7.86
CA ALA A 183 -14.39 14.78 6.92
C ALA A 183 -14.69 14.18 5.54
N LYS A 184 -13.96 14.65 4.53
CA LYS A 184 -13.82 13.93 3.25
C LYS A 184 -12.88 12.75 3.46
N VAL A 185 -13.08 11.67 2.71
CA VAL A 185 -12.21 10.49 2.82
C VAL A 185 -11.86 9.90 1.46
N VAL A 186 -10.58 9.62 1.26
CA VAL A 186 -10.06 8.76 0.20
C VAL A 186 -9.76 7.40 0.80
N ALA A 187 -10.41 6.37 0.29
CA ALA A 187 -10.10 5.00 0.64
C ALA A 187 -8.97 4.46 -0.25
N VAL A 188 -8.01 3.75 0.32
CA VAL A 188 -6.96 3.01 -0.39
C VAL A 188 -6.93 1.59 0.18
N PRO A 189 -7.90 0.72 -0.19
CA PRO A 189 -8.14 -0.54 0.49
C PRO A 189 -6.89 -1.43 0.58
N SER A 190 -6.58 -1.92 1.78
CA SER A 190 -5.53 -2.92 1.99
C SER A 190 -5.97 -4.30 1.53
N LEU A 191 -7.28 -4.59 1.60
CA LEU A 191 -7.88 -5.80 1.04
C LEU A 191 -8.72 -5.50 -0.19
N GLN A 192 -8.31 -6.08 -1.32
CA GLN A 192 -9.02 -5.96 -2.59
C GLN A 192 -10.37 -6.70 -2.58
N SER A 193 -10.55 -7.72 -1.73
CA SER A 193 -11.83 -8.40 -1.53
C SER A 193 -12.93 -7.48 -0.95
N GLN A 194 -12.55 -6.36 -0.34
CA GLN A 194 -13.49 -5.50 0.38
C GLN A 194 -13.81 -4.20 -0.37
N VAL A 195 -13.37 -4.00 -1.61
CA VAL A 195 -13.53 -2.74 -2.37
C VAL A 195 -14.98 -2.25 -2.39
N GLU A 196 -15.96 -3.15 -2.49
CA GLU A 196 -17.40 -2.82 -2.48
C GLU A 196 -17.86 -2.16 -1.15
N ASN A 197 -17.18 -2.45 -0.04
CA ASN A 197 -17.49 -1.91 1.28
C ASN A 197 -17.05 -0.44 1.45
N TYR A 198 -16.32 0.12 0.49
CA TYR A 198 -15.82 1.50 0.52
C TYR A 198 -16.74 2.50 -0.19
N SER A 199 -17.96 2.08 -0.57
CA SER A 199 -18.96 2.93 -1.26
C SER A 199 -19.33 4.23 -0.53
N ILE A 200 -19.09 4.32 0.78
CA ILE A 200 -19.32 5.53 1.58
C ILE A 200 -18.18 6.58 1.45
N ALA A 201 -17.02 6.18 0.91
CA ALA A 201 -15.88 7.05 0.71
C ALA A 201 -16.15 8.10 -0.38
N ASN A 202 -15.41 9.21 -0.34
CA ASN A 202 -15.53 10.24 -1.38
C ASN A 202 -14.78 9.86 -2.67
N SER A 203 -13.73 9.05 -2.54
CA SER A 203 -12.99 8.44 -3.65
C SER A 203 -12.37 7.15 -3.14
N VAL A 204 -12.23 6.16 -4.02
CA VAL A 204 -11.50 4.91 -3.76
C VAL A 204 -10.37 4.84 -4.78
N LEU A 205 -9.15 4.61 -4.31
CA LEU A 205 -7.96 4.42 -5.13
C LEU A 205 -7.41 3.02 -4.87
N HIS A 206 -6.69 2.47 -5.86
CA HIS A 206 -5.96 1.22 -5.67
C HIS A 206 -4.58 1.47 -5.07
N SER A 207 -4.02 2.65 -5.31
CA SER A 207 -2.69 3.05 -4.90
C SER A 207 -2.61 4.55 -4.64
N LEU A 208 -1.76 4.98 -3.70
CA LEU A 208 -1.46 6.41 -3.54
C LEU A 208 -0.66 6.99 -4.71
N LEU A 209 -0.13 6.16 -5.61
CA LEU A 209 0.40 6.62 -6.90
C LEU A 209 -0.69 7.27 -7.79
N GLU A 210 -1.96 6.92 -7.59
CA GLU A 210 -3.11 7.47 -8.33
C GLU A 210 -3.63 8.78 -7.75
N PHE A 211 -3.16 9.17 -6.55
CA PHE A 211 -3.70 10.33 -5.85
C PHE A 211 -3.41 11.64 -6.61
N GLN A 212 -4.45 12.46 -6.76
CA GLN A 212 -4.40 13.77 -7.42
C GLN A 212 -4.82 14.87 -6.43
N PRO A 213 -3.87 15.59 -5.81
CA PRO A 213 -4.16 16.59 -4.78
C PRO A 213 -5.10 17.70 -5.27
N GLU A 214 -4.99 18.08 -6.54
CA GLU A 214 -5.75 19.16 -7.17
C GLU A 214 -7.26 18.91 -7.20
N LEU A 215 -7.70 17.64 -7.22
CA LEU A 215 -9.12 17.28 -7.11
C LEU A 215 -9.72 17.67 -5.75
N TRP A 216 -8.87 17.90 -4.76
CA TRP A 216 -9.22 18.29 -3.39
C TRP A 216 -8.88 19.76 -3.09
N GLY A 217 -8.44 20.52 -4.10
CA GLY A 217 -8.00 21.92 -3.93
C GLY A 217 -6.66 22.07 -3.21
N LEU A 218 -5.87 21.00 -3.15
CA LEU A 218 -4.49 20.98 -2.67
C LEU A 218 -3.54 21.27 -3.86
N PRO A 219 -2.29 21.72 -3.60
CA PRO A 219 -1.32 21.96 -4.67
C PRO A 219 -1.04 20.69 -5.49
N PRO A 220 -1.04 20.75 -6.84
CA PRO A 220 -0.76 19.59 -7.67
C PRO A 220 0.68 19.11 -7.48
N PHE A 221 0.93 17.84 -7.74
CA PHE A 221 2.29 17.32 -7.79
C PHE A 221 3.08 17.91 -8.97
N GLU A 222 4.39 18.12 -8.77
CA GLU A 222 5.29 18.77 -9.75
C GLU A 222 6.47 17.87 -10.18
N ASP A 223 6.38 16.57 -9.86
CA ASP A 223 7.51 15.62 -9.90
C ASP A 223 7.45 14.60 -11.06
N TRP A 224 6.49 14.77 -11.98
CA TRP A 224 6.45 14.00 -13.21
C TRP A 224 7.62 14.37 -14.13
N VAL A 225 8.31 13.36 -14.65
CA VAL A 225 9.42 13.48 -15.59
C VAL A 225 9.02 12.80 -16.89
N GLN A 226 8.80 13.58 -17.95
CA GLN A 226 8.46 13.06 -19.29
C GLN A 226 7.34 12.00 -19.27
N ASN A 227 6.20 12.33 -18.66
CA ASN A 227 5.03 11.42 -18.50
C ASN A 227 5.30 10.17 -17.65
N THR A 228 6.33 10.19 -16.82
CA THR A 228 6.59 9.14 -15.82
C THR A 228 6.73 9.72 -14.43
N LEU A 229 6.43 8.92 -13.42
CA LEU A 229 6.59 9.23 -12.01
C LEU A 229 7.67 8.33 -11.41
N PRO A 230 8.79 8.87 -10.89
CA PRO A 230 9.72 8.10 -10.08
C PRO A 230 9.07 7.53 -8.82
N ILE A 231 9.35 6.26 -8.53
CA ILE A 231 8.89 5.60 -7.31
C ILE A 231 10.08 5.06 -6.52
N GLU A 232 9.89 4.79 -5.23
CA GLU A 232 10.84 3.97 -4.48
C GLU A 232 11.08 2.63 -5.20
N PRO A 233 12.34 2.23 -5.46
CA PRO A 233 12.60 1.01 -6.18
C PRO A 233 12.02 -0.23 -5.48
N LEU A 234 11.24 -1.02 -6.22
CA LEU A 234 10.63 -2.26 -5.74
C LEU A 234 11.28 -3.46 -6.42
N LEU A 235 11.98 -4.27 -5.62
CA LEU A 235 12.64 -5.49 -6.09
C LEU A 235 11.71 -6.69 -5.91
N VAL A 236 11.50 -7.43 -6.99
CA VAL A 236 10.76 -8.69 -7.03
C VAL A 236 11.72 -9.78 -7.50
N ARG A 237 11.89 -10.83 -6.71
CA ARG A 237 12.77 -11.95 -7.04
C ARG A 237 11.96 -13.20 -7.34
N ASP A 238 12.62 -14.15 -8.01
CA ASP A 238 12.17 -15.52 -8.15
C ASP A 238 10.80 -15.66 -8.84
N LEU A 239 10.57 -14.84 -9.87
CA LEU A 239 9.38 -14.97 -10.70
C LEU A 239 9.53 -16.11 -11.70
N PHE A 240 8.61 -17.06 -11.63
CA PHE A 240 8.35 -18.14 -12.58
C PHE A 240 7.09 -17.82 -13.43
N GLY A 241 7.29 -17.06 -14.52
CA GLY A 241 6.23 -16.77 -15.49
C GLY A 241 6.20 -17.74 -16.67
N GLU A 242 5.06 -17.80 -17.36
CA GLU A 242 4.98 -18.45 -18.67
C GLU A 242 5.24 -17.41 -19.78
N VAL A 243 6.17 -17.75 -20.67
CA VAL A 243 6.44 -16.96 -21.87
C VAL A 243 5.28 -17.19 -22.84
N VAL A 244 4.50 -16.14 -23.13
CA VAL A 244 3.33 -16.22 -24.02
C VAL A 244 3.73 -15.91 -25.47
N SER A 245 4.72 -15.03 -25.67
CA SER A 245 5.32 -14.68 -26.97
C SER A 245 6.73 -14.10 -26.81
N ASP A 246 7.46 -13.88 -27.91
CA ASP A 246 8.89 -13.48 -27.98
C ASP A 246 9.33 -12.20 -27.22
N ALA A 247 8.42 -11.54 -26.48
CA ALA A 247 8.72 -10.39 -25.61
C ALA A 247 7.73 -10.21 -24.44
N ILE A 248 6.61 -10.93 -24.43
CA ILE A 248 5.55 -10.77 -23.44
C ILE A 248 5.56 -11.96 -22.49
N LEU A 249 5.81 -11.66 -21.22
CA LEU A 249 5.69 -12.62 -20.13
C LEU A 249 4.34 -12.40 -19.45
N SER A 250 3.55 -13.46 -19.34
CA SER A 250 2.41 -13.46 -18.43
C SER A 250 2.86 -14.15 -17.15
N VAL A 251 2.85 -13.41 -16.05
CA VAL A 251 3.16 -13.97 -14.74
C VAL A 251 1.84 -14.19 -14.02
N ASN A 252 1.35 -15.42 -14.05
CA ASN A 252 0.25 -15.83 -13.18
C ASN A 252 0.82 -16.19 -11.81
N THR A 253 0.37 -15.51 -10.76
CA THR A 253 0.93 -15.65 -9.41
C THR A 253 0.57 -16.96 -8.72
N GLU A 254 -0.17 -17.88 -9.36
CA GLU A 254 -0.36 -19.24 -8.85
C GLU A 254 0.97 -19.99 -8.66
N ASN A 255 2.01 -19.64 -9.45
CA ASN A 255 3.34 -20.26 -9.38
C ASN A 255 4.48 -19.29 -9.00
N CYS A 256 4.17 -18.02 -8.66
CA CYS A 256 5.15 -17.01 -8.24
C CYS A 256 4.83 -16.45 -6.87
N SER A 257 5.79 -16.46 -5.95
CA SER A 257 5.70 -15.69 -4.70
C SER A 257 5.90 -14.20 -4.99
N CYS A 258 4.89 -13.54 -5.56
CA CYS A 258 4.81 -12.07 -5.60
C CYS A 258 4.55 -11.45 -4.21
N GLU A 259 4.88 -12.18 -3.13
CA GLU A 259 4.73 -11.77 -1.74
C GLU A 259 5.55 -10.53 -1.39
N SER A 260 6.54 -10.19 -2.21
CA SER A 260 7.35 -8.98 -2.04
C SER A 260 6.65 -7.69 -2.46
N LEU A 261 5.57 -7.76 -3.24
CA LEU A 261 4.90 -6.59 -3.81
C LEU A 261 3.73 -6.10 -2.95
N PRO A 262 3.66 -4.80 -2.59
CA PRO A 262 2.53 -4.20 -1.86
C PRO A 262 1.17 -4.49 -2.49
N ASP A 263 0.14 -4.68 -1.66
CA ASP A 263 -1.21 -4.97 -2.14
C ASP A 263 -1.84 -3.79 -2.88
N GLN A 264 -1.43 -2.59 -2.51
CA GLN A 264 -1.75 -1.30 -3.11
C GLN A 264 -0.81 -0.92 -4.27
N LEU A 265 -0.09 -1.87 -4.87
CA LEU A 265 0.65 -1.65 -6.12
C LEU A 265 -0.24 -1.98 -7.32
N TRP A 266 -0.68 -0.95 -8.04
CA TRP A 266 -1.64 -1.05 -9.14
C TRP A 266 -1.31 -0.08 -10.26
N GLY A 267 -1.36 -0.52 -11.52
CA GLY A 267 -1.15 0.32 -12.70
C GLY A 267 -0.12 -0.22 -13.68
N VAL A 268 0.34 0.66 -14.57
CA VAL A 268 1.43 0.41 -15.51
C VAL A 268 2.70 1.04 -14.98
N LEU A 269 3.70 0.19 -14.73
CA LEU A 269 4.99 0.50 -14.17
C LEU A 269 6.09 0.11 -15.14
N PHE A 270 7.30 0.60 -14.89
CA PHE A 270 8.46 0.25 -15.68
C PHE A 270 9.72 0.12 -14.83
N GLY A 271 10.71 -0.53 -15.42
CA GLY A 271 11.98 -0.71 -14.78
C GLY A 271 12.87 -1.68 -15.52
N TRP A 272 13.52 -2.54 -14.76
CA TRP A 272 14.54 -3.44 -15.26
C TRP A 272 14.18 -4.89 -14.94
N ALA A 273 14.42 -5.77 -15.89
CA ALA A 273 14.27 -7.21 -15.77
C ALA A 273 15.65 -7.85 -15.92
N LYS A 274 16.09 -8.63 -14.93
CA LYS A 274 17.31 -9.45 -15.00
C LYS A 274 16.92 -10.90 -15.22
N LEU A 275 17.42 -11.44 -16.33
CA LEU A 275 17.39 -12.84 -16.70
C LEU A 275 18.77 -13.43 -16.37
N GLU A 276 18.82 -14.47 -15.53
CA GLU A 276 20.06 -15.09 -15.03
C GLU A 276 21.12 -15.42 -16.10
N LYS A 277 20.68 -15.86 -17.28
CA LYS A 277 21.48 -16.33 -18.43
C LYS A 277 21.57 -15.29 -19.55
N HIS A 278 20.63 -14.35 -19.62
CA HIS A 278 20.51 -13.42 -20.76
C HIS A 278 20.84 -11.95 -20.43
N GLY A 279 21.00 -11.58 -19.15
CA GLY A 279 21.40 -10.24 -18.75
C GLY A 279 20.24 -9.35 -18.29
N THR A 280 20.42 -8.03 -18.36
CA THR A 280 19.45 -7.03 -17.85
C THR A 280 18.79 -6.29 -19.01
N TYR A 281 17.48 -6.18 -18.97
CA TYR A 281 16.61 -5.64 -20.02
C TYR A 281 15.75 -4.54 -19.45
N LYS A 282 15.42 -3.53 -20.28
CA LYS A 282 14.36 -2.59 -19.96
C LYS A 282 13.01 -3.29 -20.08
N MET A 283 12.07 -2.93 -19.21
CA MET A 283 10.76 -3.59 -19.18
C MET A 283 9.63 -2.66 -18.75
N VAL A 284 8.42 -3.02 -19.17
CA VAL A 284 7.14 -2.48 -18.69
C VAL A 284 6.35 -3.60 -18.03
N ALA A 285 5.67 -3.28 -16.94
CA ALA A 285 4.80 -4.17 -16.19
C ALA A 285 3.42 -3.54 -16.01
N SER A 286 2.37 -4.27 -16.37
CA SER A 286 1.01 -3.95 -15.95
C SER A 286 0.65 -4.85 -14.77
N ILE A 287 0.29 -4.26 -13.63
CA ILE A 287 0.05 -4.95 -12.36
C ILE A 287 -1.33 -4.57 -11.82
N GLY A 288 -2.10 -5.56 -11.40
CA GLY A 288 -3.39 -5.36 -10.73
C GLY A 288 -3.87 -6.62 -10.02
N TRP A 289 -5.18 -6.67 -9.76
CA TRP A 289 -5.84 -7.83 -9.17
C TRP A 289 -7.04 -8.27 -9.99
N ASP A 290 -7.18 -9.58 -10.14
CA ASP A 290 -8.36 -10.23 -10.67
C ASP A 290 -9.28 -10.65 -9.51
N LEU A 291 -10.52 -10.14 -9.53
CA LEU A 291 -11.54 -10.36 -8.52
C LEU A 291 -12.67 -11.29 -9.03
N SER A 292 -12.61 -11.78 -10.28
CA SER A 292 -13.75 -12.42 -10.93
C SER A 292 -14.13 -13.79 -10.33
N LEU A 293 -13.22 -14.45 -9.61
CA LEU A 293 -13.39 -15.79 -9.06
C LEU A 293 -13.62 -15.81 -7.54
N GLY A 294 -13.97 -14.67 -6.93
CA GLY A 294 -14.28 -14.54 -5.50
C GLY A 294 -13.07 -14.57 -4.56
N ILE A 295 -11.94 -15.12 -5.00
CA ILE A 295 -10.65 -15.01 -4.32
C ILE A 295 -9.80 -14.00 -5.10
N PRO A 296 -9.40 -12.86 -4.50
CA PRO A 296 -8.51 -11.91 -5.16
C PRO A 296 -7.20 -12.57 -5.57
N LYS A 297 -6.84 -12.45 -6.84
CA LYS A 297 -5.57 -12.96 -7.39
C LYS A 297 -4.76 -11.82 -7.96
N ARG A 298 -3.50 -11.71 -7.58
CA ARG A 298 -2.60 -10.76 -8.23
C ARG A 298 -2.36 -11.18 -9.67
N VAL A 299 -2.39 -10.23 -10.59
CA VAL A 299 -2.16 -10.46 -12.00
C VAL A 299 -1.13 -9.47 -12.52
N MET A 300 -0.19 -9.98 -13.32
CA MET A 300 0.92 -9.21 -13.85
C MET A 300 1.21 -9.61 -15.30
N ARG A 301 1.28 -8.61 -16.18
CA ARG A 301 1.75 -8.76 -17.56
C ARG A 301 3.02 -7.94 -17.74
N LEU A 302 4.04 -8.52 -18.35
CA LEU A 302 5.30 -7.85 -18.59
C LEU A 302 5.60 -7.80 -20.09
N SER A 303 6.24 -6.73 -20.53
CA SER A 303 6.83 -6.59 -21.87
C SER A 303 8.31 -6.22 -21.73
N LEU A 304 9.20 -7.03 -22.31
CA LEU A 304 10.61 -6.69 -22.45
C LEU A 304 10.77 -5.77 -23.66
N LEU A 305 11.47 -4.66 -23.48
CA LEU A 305 11.56 -3.63 -24.51
C LEU A 305 12.63 -3.95 -25.56
N ASP A 306 13.63 -4.77 -25.25
CA ASP A 306 14.66 -5.14 -26.21
C ASP A 306 14.45 -6.58 -26.71
N PRO A 307 14.73 -6.87 -27.99
CA PRO A 307 14.61 -8.22 -28.53
C PRO A 307 15.49 -9.20 -27.75
N ILE A 308 14.96 -10.37 -27.47
CA ILE A 308 15.69 -11.45 -26.80
C ILE A 308 15.50 -12.74 -27.61
N GLU A 309 16.58 -13.51 -27.76
CA GLU A 309 16.48 -14.85 -28.34
C GLU A 309 15.65 -15.72 -27.39
N ASN A 310 14.81 -16.58 -27.96
CA ASN A 310 13.78 -17.35 -27.27
C ASN A 310 14.31 -17.98 -25.95
N PHE A 311 13.93 -17.43 -24.80
CA PHE A 311 14.32 -17.93 -23.47
C PHE A 311 13.12 -18.67 -22.85
N LYS A 312 13.34 -19.84 -22.25
CA LYS A 312 12.28 -20.63 -21.61
C LYS A 312 12.77 -21.23 -20.30
N GLY A 313 11.95 -21.11 -19.26
CA GLY A 313 12.22 -21.72 -17.95
C GLY A 313 13.39 -21.07 -17.21
N GLU A 314 13.51 -19.76 -17.32
CA GLU A 314 14.55 -18.99 -16.63
C GLU A 314 13.94 -18.12 -15.54
N LEU A 315 14.69 -17.97 -14.45
CA LEU A 315 14.28 -17.16 -13.32
C LEU A 315 14.44 -15.68 -13.64
N LEU A 316 13.42 -14.91 -13.27
CA LEU A 316 13.32 -13.48 -13.55
C LEU A 316 13.35 -12.68 -12.25
N HIS A 317 14.23 -11.68 -12.19
CA HIS A 317 14.22 -10.65 -11.16
C HIS A 317 13.79 -9.32 -11.76
N LEU A 318 12.86 -8.62 -11.10
CA LEU A 318 12.37 -7.32 -11.53
C LEU A 318 12.77 -6.24 -10.54
N LEU A 319 13.16 -5.08 -11.08
CA LEU A 319 13.31 -3.85 -10.32
C LEU A 319 12.40 -2.79 -10.94
N LEU A 320 11.26 -2.53 -10.31
CA LEU A 320 10.34 -1.46 -10.70
C LEU A 320 10.85 -0.14 -10.14
N VAL A 321 10.96 0.89 -10.97
CA VAL A 321 11.56 2.20 -10.59
C VAL A 321 10.70 3.40 -10.97
N GLY A 322 9.68 3.18 -11.80
CA GLY A 322 8.74 4.24 -12.15
C GLY A 322 7.35 3.74 -12.48
N TYR A 323 6.44 4.71 -12.50
CA TYR A 323 5.02 4.56 -12.79
C TYR A 323 4.65 5.41 -14.01
N ILE A 324 3.77 4.90 -14.87
CA ILE A 324 3.31 5.59 -16.09
C ILE A 324 1.88 6.08 -15.88
N ARG A 325 0.97 5.16 -15.54
CA ARG A 325 -0.47 5.45 -15.47
C ARG A 325 -1.23 4.36 -14.72
N LYS A 326 -2.47 4.67 -14.34
CA LYS A 326 -3.41 3.66 -13.81
C LYS A 326 -3.87 2.69 -14.90
N LEU A 327 -4.42 1.56 -14.48
CA LEU A 327 -5.07 0.63 -15.41
C LEU A 327 -6.31 1.27 -16.03
N GLN A 328 -6.68 0.81 -17.22
CA GLN A 328 -7.88 1.23 -17.94
C GLN A 328 -8.85 0.06 -18.03
N ASN A 329 -10.16 0.31 -18.11
CA ASN A 329 -11.18 -0.74 -18.30
C ASN A 329 -11.13 -1.89 -17.25
N GLU A 330 -11.19 -1.55 -15.97
CA GLU A 330 -11.10 -2.50 -14.83
C GLU A 330 -12.21 -3.56 -14.80
N GLU A 331 -13.30 -3.37 -15.55
CA GLU A 331 -14.34 -4.40 -15.74
C GLU A 331 -13.83 -5.65 -16.48
N ASN A 332 -12.74 -5.50 -17.27
CA ASN A 332 -12.11 -6.59 -17.99
C ASN A 332 -10.59 -6.58 -17.76
N MET A 333 -10.14 -7.34 -16.77
CA MET A 333 -8.72 -7.38 -16.39
C MET A 333 -7.78 -7.82 -17.53
N SER A 334 -8.22 -8.68 -18.45
CA SER A 334 -7.41 -9.07 -19.62
C SER A 334 -7.14 -7.87 -20.53
N GLU A 335 -8.12 -6.98 -20.68
CA GLU A 335 -7.97 -5.73 -21.41
C GLU A 335 -7.20 -4.68 -20.60
N ALA A 336 -7.48 -4.57 -19.30
CA ALA A 336 -6.82 -3.63 -18.41
C ALA A 336 -5.30 -3.83 -18.33
N LEU A 337 -4.87 -5.09 -18.41
CA LEU A 337 -3.47 -5.48 -18.38
C LEU A 337 -2.74 -5.26 -19.73
N LYS A 338 -3.41 -4.85 -20.81
CA LYS A 338 -2.75 -4.59 -22.09
C LYS A 338 -1.74 -3.44 -21.93
N ILE A 339 -0.51 -3.73 -22.33
CA ILE A 339 0.57 -2.75 -22.48
C ILE A 339 0.50 -2.23 -23.92
N SER A 340 0.45 -0.92 -24.08
CA SER A 340 0.41 -0.27 -25.39
C SER A 340 1.83 0.05 -25.90
N GLU A 341 1.97 0.25 -27.21
CA GLU A 341 3.23 0.74 -27.81
C GLU A 341 3.67 2.10 -27.23
N GLU A 342 2.70 2.93 -26.80
CA GLU A 342 2.98 4.20 -26.13
C GLU A 342 3.61 3.97 -24.74
N ASP A 343 3.10 3.02 -23.95
CA ASP A 343 3.68 2.67 -22.65
C ASP A 343 5.13 2.18 -22.81
N GLU A 344 5.39 1.34 -23.82
CA GLU A 344 6.73 0.85 -24.15
C GLU A 344 7.68 1.97 -24.58
N SER A 345 7.19 2.91 -25.41
CA SER A 345 7.95 4.07 -25.87
C SER A 345 8.33 5.00 -24.70
N ILE A 346 7.36 5.31 -23.83
CA ILE A 346 7.54 6.12 -22.62
C ILE A 346 8.59 5.47 -21.72
N ALA A 347 8.44 4.19 -21.41
CA ALA A 347 9.36 3.47 -20.54
C ALA A 347 10.78 3.40 -21.11
N ARG A 348 10.93 3.17 -22.42
CA ARG A 348 12.25 3.11 -23.07
C ARG A 348 13.01 4.42 -22.91
N ALA A 349 12.33 5.53 -23.19
CA ALA A 349 12.88 6.87 -23.07
C ALA A 349 13.18 7.24 -21.61
N ALA A 350 12.25 6.91 -20.70
CA ALA A 350 12.41 7.19 -19.28
C ALA A 350 13.63 6.45 -18.69
N LEU A 351 13.84 5.18 -19.02
CA LEU A 351 14.95 4.39 -18.49
C LEU A 351 16.34 4.85 -18.94
N ASP A 352 16.44 5.74 -19.94
CA ASP A 352 17.68 6.41 -20.33
C ASP A 352 17.95 7.70 -19.51
N LEU A 353 16.96 8.20 -18.77
CA LEU A 353 17.12 9.39 -17.94
C LEU A 353 17.94 9.06 -16.68
N PRO A 354 18.82 9.97 -16.21
CA PRO A 354 19.67 9.72 -15.05
C PRO A 354 18.93 9.28 -13.78
N VAL A 355 17.72 9.81 -13.56
CA VAL A 355 16.88 9.49 -12.40
C VAL A 355 16.44 8.01 -12.37
N PHE A 356 16.44 7.32 -13.51
CA PHE A 356 16.06 5.90 -13.61
C PHE A 356 17.24 5.00 -13.97
N ALA A 357 18.16 5.47 -14.81
CA ALA A 357 19.25 4.68 -15.39
C ALA A 357 20.22 4.12 -14.33
N HIS A 358 20.50 4.88 -13.27
CA HIS A 358 21.45 4.45 -12.23
C HIS A 358 21.00 3.18 -11.47
N HIS A 359 19.69 2.87 -11.49
CA HIS A 359 19.14 1.68 -10.86
C HIS A 359 19.43 0.38 -11.63
N ALA A 360 19.83 0.43 -12.91
CA ALA A 360 20.15 -0.77 -13.68
C ALA A 360 21.22 -1.65 -12.99
N ASN A 361 22.19 -1.01 -12.32
CA ASN A 361 23.24 -1.70 -11.58
C ASN A 361 22.75 -2.30 -10.26
N ASN A 362 21.62 -1.84 -9.71
CA ASN A 362 21.11 -2.34 -8.43
C ASN A 362 20.53 -3.76 -8.53
N LEU A 363 20.25 -4.26 -9.74
CA LEU A 363 19.92 -5.68 -9.98
C LEU A 363 21.16 -6.60 -9.93
N LEU A 364 22.37 -6.04 -9.91
CA LEU A 364 23.63 -6.77 -9.91
C LEU A 364 24.22 -6.96 -8.51
N PHE A 365 23.76 -6.20 -7.51
CA PHE A 365 24.31 -6.20 -6.17
C PHE A 365 23.19 -6.41 -5.14
N GLU A 366 22.89 -7.68 -4.86
CA GLU A 366 22.60 -8.28 -3.54
C GLU A 366 22.14 -9.73 -3.72
#